data_AF-A0A059AGE8-F1
#
_entry.id   AF-A0A059AGE8-F1
#
_cell.length_a   1.000
_cell.length_b   1.000
_cell.length_c   1.000
_cell.angle_alpha   90.00
_cell.angle_beta   90.00
_cell.angle_gamma   90.00
#
_symmetry.space_group_name_H-M   'P 1'
#
loop_
_entity.id
_entity.type
_entity.pdbx_description
1 polymer ?
#
loop_
_entity_poly.entity_id
_entity_poly.type
_entity_poly.pdbx_seq_one_letter_code
_entity_poly.pdbx_strand_id
1 'polypeptide(L)'
;MGAATTARPPPSSTLALPLTAELSPSSQERIRKLADVVLANLAKLGPTNGMPASHSRNSIEERLSKLFPTFQTPNHPTYALMIRRAIQELNEEGGSSEESISKFIKAEYQDLPWGHASLLSHHLMKLSECGEIISAPGIEVSSKL
;
A
#
# COMPACT_ATOMS: atom_id res chain seq x y z
N MET A 1 -56.24 31.81 -18.29
CA MET A 1 -55.49 31.37 -17.10
C MET A 1 -55.63 29.86 -16.99
N GLY A 2 -54.55 29.12 -17.14
CA GLY A 2 -54.51 27.66 -17.12
C GLY A 2 -53.06 27.20 -17.30
N ALA A 3 -52.59 26.39 -16.36
CA ALA A 3 -51.19 26.23 -15.98
C ALA A 3 -50.53 24.97 -16.59
N ALA A 4 -49.28 24.75 -16.13
CA ALA A 4 -48.44 23.56 -16.23
C ALA A 4 -47.60 23.47 -17.51
N THR A 5 -46.43 24.09 -17.54
CA THR A 5 -45.16 23.65 -16.92
C THR A 5 -44.61 22.35 -17.50
N THR A 6 -43.50 22.53 -18.19
CA THR A 6 -42.49 21.56 -18.59
C THR A 6 -42.06 20.66 -17.43
N ALA A 7 -41.96 19.35 -17.69
CA ALA A 7 -41.08 18.44 -16.97
C ALA A 7 -40.94 17.14 -17.76
N ARG A 8 -39.94 17.10 -18.65
CA ARG A 8 -39.42 15.84 -19.19
C ARG A 8 -38.65 15.16 -18.04
N PRO A 9 -38.98 13.90 -17.66
CA PRO A 9 -38.19 13.18 -16.67
C PRO A 9 -36.78 12.92 -17.24
N PRO A 10 -35.70 13.05 -16.44
CA PRO A 10 -34.38 12.61 -16.86
C PRO A 10 -34.38 11.09 -17.07
N PRO A 11 -33.59 10.55 -18.01
CA PRO A 11 -33.43 9.11 -18.12
C PRO A 11 -32.84 8.61 -16.79
N SER A 12 -33.45 7.53 -16.28
CA SER A 12 -32.98 6.78 -15.12
C SER A 12 -31.47 6.64 -15.16
N SER A 13 -30.76 7.43 -14.35
CA SER A 13 -29.38 7.13 -13.99
C SER A 13 -29.45 5.85 -13.18
N THR A 14 -29.28 4.73 -13.88
CA THR A 14 -28.92 3.44 -13.33
C THR A 14 -27.76 3.69 -12.36
N LEU A 15 -28.12 3.70 -11.08
CA LEU A 15 -27.24 3.76 -9.95
C LEU A 15 -26.73 2.32 -9.77
N ALA A 16 -25.83 1.90 -10.66
CA ALA A 16 -25.14 0.62 -10.56
C ALA A 16 -23.77 0.86 -9.94
N LEU A 17 -23.73 0.82 -8.61
CA LEU A 17 -22.62 0.32 -7.79
C LEU A 17 -23.31 -0.26 -6.53
N PRO A 18 -22.89 -1.43 -6.05
CA PRO A 18 -21.49 -1.81 -5.92
C PRO A 18 -21.15 -2.95 -6.87
N LEU A 19 -20.17 -2.72 -7.75
CA LEU A 19 -19.37 -3.84 -8.23
C LEU A 19 -18.62 -4.32 -7.00
N THR A 20 -19.14 -5.37 -6.38
CA THR A 20 -18.40 -6.21 -5.46
C THR A 20 -17.01 -6.39 -6.08
N ALA A 21 -15.98 -5.94 -5.37
CA ALA A 21 -14.60 -6.06 -5.80
C ALA A 21 -14.26 -7.56 -5.91
N GLU A 22 -14.61 -8.16 -7.06
CA GLU A 22 -14.22 -9.50 -7.44
C GLU A 22 -12.70 -9.47 -7.57
N LEU A 23 -12.06 -10.21 -6.67
CA LEU A 23 -10.61 -10.39 -6.67
C LEU A 23 -10.19 -10.87 -8.06
N SER A 24 -9.34 -10.09 -8.75
CA SER A 24 -8.80 -10.48 -10.05
C SER A 24 -8.24 -11.91 -9.99
N PRO A 25 -8.40 -12.74 -11.04
CA PRO A 25 -7.90 -14.12 -11.06
C PRO A 25 -6.40 -14.22 -10.72
N SER A 26 -5.62 -13.19 -11.09
CA SER A 26 -4.21 -13.09 -10.68
C SER A 26 -4.02 -12.88 -9.18
N SER A 27 -4.90 -12.11 -8.53
CA SER A 27 -4.85 -11.90 -7.07
C SER A 27 -5.26 -13.15 -6.32
N GLN A 28 -6.29 -13.85 -6.81
CA GLN A 28 -6.76 -15.10 -6.22
C GLN A 28 -5.68 -16.20 -6.27
N GLU A 29 -4.97 -16.32 -7.38
CA GLU A 29 -3.83 -17.24 -7.52
C GLU A 29 -2.70 -16.93 -6.52
N ARG A 30 -2.41 -15.63 -6.28
CA ARG A 30 -1.42 -15.22 -5.28
C ARG A 30 -1.84 -15.57 -3.85
N ILE A 31 -3.12 -15.39 -3.53
CA ILE A 31 -3.68 -15.77 -2.23
C ILE A 31 -3.54 -17.27 -1.99
N ARG A 32 -3.87 -18.10 -2.99
CA ARG A 32 -3.75 -19.56 -2.91
C ARG A 32 -2.31 -19.99 -2.66
N LYS A 33 -1.37 -19.46 -3.44
CA LYS A 33 0.07 -19.72 -3.26
C LYS A 33 0.56 -19.32 -1.87
N LEU A 34 0.10 -18.18 -1.37
CA LEU A 34 0.44 -17.73 -0.02
C LEU A 34 -0.14 -18.66 1.05
N ALA A 35 -1.38 -19.11 0.89
CA ALA A 35 -2.02 -20.08 1.79
C ALA A 35 -1.25 -21.40 1.85
N ASP A 36 -0.75 -21.89 0.70
CA ASP A 36 0.11 -23.08 0.62
C ASP A 36 1.40 -22.92 1.44
N VAL A 37 2.09 -21.79 1.28
CA VAL A 37 3.34 -21.51 2.01
C VAL A 37 3.08 -21.42 3.51
N VAL A 38 1.99 -20.77 3.93
CA VAL A 38 1.60 -20.66 5.34
C VAL A 38 1.31 -22.04 5.92
N LEU A 39 0.56 -22.88 5.20
CA LEU A 39 0.23 -24.24 5.64
C LEU A 39 1.49 -25.11 5.76
N ALA A 40 2.41 -25.00 4.80
CA ALA A 40 3.69 -25.72 4.82
C ALA A 40 4.57 -25.28 5.99
N ASN A 41 4.63 -23.97 6.29
CA ASN A 41 5.36 -23.46 7.45
C ASN A 41 4.72 -23.90 8.76
N LEU A 42 3.40 -23.97 8.84
CA LEU A 42 2.70 -24.43 10.04
C LEU A 42 2.98 -25.91 10.32
N ALA A 43 3.00 -26.75 9.29
CA ALA A 43 3.38 -28.16 9.41
C ALA A 43 4.84 -28.34 9.89
N LYS A 44 5.71 -27.36 9.60
CA LYS A 44 7.11 -27.36 10.02
C LYS A 44 7.32 -27.05 11.50
N LEU A 45 6.32 -26.46 12.18
CA LEU A 45 6.37 -26.08 13.60
C LEU A 45 5.97 -27.22 14.55
N GLY A 46 5.59 -28.39 14.03
CA GLY A 46 5.27 -29.59 14.81
C GLY A 46 3.79 -30.00 14.72
N PRO A 47 3.39 -31.10 15.37
CA PRO A 47 2.03 -31.64 15.27
C PRO A 47 1.03 -30.66 15.91
N THR A 48 0.24 -29.97 15.09
CA THR A 48 -0.92 -29.23 15.58
C THR A 48 -2.00 -30.25 15.93
N ASN A 49 -2.17 -30.53 17.22
CA ASN A 49 -3.19 -31.46 17.72
C ASN A 49 -4.58 -31.11 17.15
N GLY A 50 -5.05 -31.90 16.18
CA GLY A 50 -6.48 -32.10 15.92
C GLY A 50 -7.15 -31.32 14.77
N MET A 51 -6.44 -30.50 13.97
CA MET A 51 -7.07 -29.80 12.85
C MET A 51 -6.74 -30.46 11.48
N PRO A 52 -7.73 -30.92 10.71
CA PRO A 52 -7.49 -31.40 9.34
C PRO A 52 -6.97 -30.26 8.46
N ALA A 53 -5.88 -30.52 7.72
CA ALA A 53 -5.19 -29.54 6.88
C ALA A 53 -6.12 -28.81 5.89
N SER A 54 -7.19 -29.46 5.46
CA SER A 54 -8.22 -28.92 4.56
C SER A 54 -9.02 -27.78 5.18
N HIS A 55 -9.44 -27.90 6.45
CA HIS A 55 -10.19 -26.84 7.14
C HIS A 55 -9.29 -25.64 7.46
N SER A 56 -8.02 -25.91 7.78
CA SER A 56 -7.01 -24.87 7.97
C SER A 56 -6.75 -24.09 6.68
N ARG A 57 -6.67 -24.76 5.52
CA ARG A 57 -6.42 -24.10 4.23
C ARG A 57 -7.50 -23.08 3.88
N ASN A 58 -8.77 -23.47 3.92
CA ASN A 58 -9.88 -22.58 3.55
C ASN A 58 -9.97 -21.39 4.51
N SER A 59 -9.75 -21.62 5.81
CA SER A 59 -9.70 -20.56 6.82
C SER A 59 -8.53 -19.60 6.60
N ILE A 60 -7.37 -20.11 6.18
CA ILE A 60 -6.21 -19.30 5.82
C ILE A 60 -6.52 -18.48 4.56
N GLU A 61 -7.09 -19.08 3.52
CA GLU A 61 -7.46 -18.39 2.28
C GLU A 61 -8.50 -17.28 2.51
N GLU A 62 -9.52 -17.52 3.33
CA GLU A 62 -10.51 -16.50 3.74
C GLU A 62 -9.84 -15.36 4.51
N ARG A 63 -8.96 -15.67 5.46
CA ARG A 63 -8.23 -14.63 6.20
C ARG A 63 -7.29 -13.85 5.30
N LEU A 64 -6.58 -14.51 4.39
CA LEU A 64 -5.66 -13.87 3.46
C LEU A 64 -6.39 -13.00 2.44
N SER A 65 -7.52 -13.44 1.90
CA SER A 65 -8.36 -12.62 1.01
C SER A 65 -8.93 -11.40 1.72
N LYS A 66 -9.30 -11.53 3.00
CA LYS A 66 -9.72 -10.40 3.83
C LYS A 66 -8.60 -9.41 4.14
N LEU A 67 -7.37 -9.90 4.34
CA LEU A 67 -6.19 -9.06 4.62
C LEU A 67 -5.59 -8.44 3.36
N PHE A 68 -5.68 -9.13 2.23
CA PHE A 68 -5.11 -8.71 0.96
C PHE A 68 -6.19 -8.71 -0.14
N PRO A 69 -7.22 -7.85 -0.02
CA PRO A 69 -8.34 -7.78 -0.97
C PRO A 69 -7.92 -7.28 -2.36
N THR A 70 -6.73 -6.68 -2.49
CA THR A 70 -6.20 -6.22 -3.76
C THR A 70 -4.68 -6.44 -3.79
N PHE A 71 -4.22 -7.47 -4.51
CA PHE A 71 -2.82 -7.57 -4.94
C PHE A 71 -2.54 -6.64 -6.14
N GLN A 72 -3.16 -5.46 -6.13
CA GLN A 72 -2.98 -4.49 -7.21
C GLN A 72 -1.57 -3.94 -7.17
N THR A 73 -1.00 -3.77 -8.35
CA THR A 73 0.21 -2.97 -8.51
C THR A 73 -0.11 -1.58 -7.98
N PRO A 74 0.70 -1.03 -7.06
CA PRO A 74 0.44 0.30 -6.54
C PRO A 74 0.29 1.28 -7.70
N ASN A 75 -0.73 2.14 -7.64
CA ASN A 75 -0.95 3.19 -8.65
C ASN A 75 0.04 4.34 -8.51
N HIS A 76 0.97 4.26 -7.55
CA HIS A 76 2.03 5.22 -7.37
C HIS A 76 3.28 4.80 -8.16
N PRO A 77 4.11 5.77 -8.61
CA PRO A 77 5.38 5.45 -9.25
C PRO A 77 6.37 4.81 -8.25
N THR A 78 7.55 4.43 -8.73
CA THR A 78 8.57 3.83 -7.85
C THR A 78 8.95 4.78 -6.71
N TYR A 79 9.32 4.23 -5.54
CA TYR A 79 9.74 5.03 -4.40
C TYR A 79 10.91 5.96 -4.75
N ALA A 80 11.86 5.52 -5.59
CA ALA A 80 12.94 6.38 -6.07
C ALA A 80 12.41 7.63 -6.80
N LEU A 81 11.39 7.49 -7.66
CA LEU A 81 10.80 8.63 -8.34
C LEU A 81 10.03 9.53 -7.36
N MET A 82 9.25 8.93 -6.45
CA MET A 82 8.48 9.67 -5.44
C MET A 82 9.40 10.49 -4.52
N ILE A 83 10.50 9.90 -4.07
CA ILE A 83 11.51 10.54 -3.21
C ILE A 83 12.19 11.69 -3.95
N ARG A 84 12.65 11.47 -5.19
CA ARG A 84 13.30 12.53 -5.98
C ARG A 84 12.37 13.72 -6.21
N ARG A 85 11.11 13.44 -6.57
CA ARG A 85 10.10 14.49 -6.73
C ARG A 85 9.83 15.22 -5.42
N ALA A 86 9.73 14.50 -4.31
CA ALA A 86 9.55 15.11 -2.99
C ALA A 86 10.71 16.05 -2.64
N ILE A 87 11.95 15.62 -2.81
CA ILE A 87 13.13 16.46 -2.54
C ILE A 87 13.13 17.71 -3.43
N GLN A 88 12.81 17.55 -4.72
CA GLN A 88 12.77 18.65 -5.68
C GLN A 88 11.66 19.67 -5.38
N GLU A 89 10.48 19.22 -4.97
CA GLU A 89 9.33 20.08 -4.69
C GLU A 89 9.40 20.72 -3.29
N LEU A 90 9.92 19.98 -2.30
CA LEU A 90 10.09 20.50 -0.94
C LEU A 90 11.18 21.59 -0.91
N ASN A 91 12.29 21.38 -1.63
CA ASN A 91 13.39 22.33 -1.80
C ASN A 91 13.75 23.08 -0.50
N GLU A 92 13.78 22.36 0.63
CA GLU A 92 14.01 22.93 1.96
C GLU A 92 15.47 23.32 2.13
N GLU A 93 15.72 24.48 2.74
CA GLU A 93 17.07 24.95 3.04
C GLU A 93 17.73 24.01 4.08
N GLY A 94 18.77 23.28 3.67
CA GLY A 94 19.41 22.24 4.48
C GLY A 94 18.96 20.80 4.16
N GLY A 95 18.07 20.62 3.18
CA GLY A 95 17.57 19.32 2.75
C GLY A 95 16.27 18.90 3.45
N SER A 96 15.63 17.86 2.91
CA SER A 96 14.34 17.39 3.41
C SER A 96 14.47 16.23 4.37
N SER A 97 13.73 16.30 5.48
CA SER A 97 13.63 15.21 6.44
C SER A 97 12.83 14.02 5.88
N GLU A 98 13.06 12.82 6.41
CA GLU A 98 12.24 11.63 6.07
C GLU A 98 10.75 11.90 6.33
N GLU A 99 10.42 12.64 7.38
CA GLU A 99 9.04 13.01 7.72
C GLU A 99 8.42 13.96 6.69
N SER A 100 9.17 14.99 6.25
CA SER A 100 8.74 15.92 5.19
C SER A 100 8.48 15.16 3.89
N ILE A 101 9.40 14.25 3.51
CA ILE A 101 9.27 13.41 2.32
C ILE A 101 8.06 12.47 2.44
N SER A 102 7.88 11.81 3.59
CA SER A 102 6.72 10.94 3.83
C SER A 102 5.41 11.71 3.71
N LYS A 103 5.36 12.92 4.28
CA LYS A 103 4.18 13.78 4.24
C LYS A 103 3.86 14.22 2.81
N PHE A 104 4.86 14.61 2.03
CA PHE A 104 4.70 14.94 0.61
C PHE A 104 4.14 13.76 -0.17
N ILE A 105 4.76 12.57 -0.03
CA ILE A 105 4.35 11.36 -0.75
C ILE A 105 2.91 10.97 -0.42
N LYS A 106 2.51 11.05 0.86
CA LYS A 106 1.12 10.76 1.30
C LYS A 106 0.10 11.77 0.75
N ALA A 107 0.51 13.01 0.50
CA ALA A 107 -0.37 14.03 -0.04
C ALA A 107 -0.53 13.91 -1.57
N GLU A 108 0.55 13.59 -2.27
CA GLU A 108 0.60 13.53 -3.74
C GLU A 108 0.09 12.20 -4.31
N TYR A 109 0.35 11.08 -3.62
CA TYR A 109 0.04 9.74 -4.12
C TYR A 109 -1.04 9.06 -3.27
N GLN A 110 -1.99 8.39 -3.94
CA GLN A 110 -3.02 7.56 -3.31
C GLN A 110 -2.57 6.08 -3.29
N ASP A 111 -3.24 5.25 -2.49
CA ASP A 111 -2.98 3.80 -2.40
C ASP A 111 -1.54 3.42 -2.00
N LEU A 112 -0.96 4.16 -1.05
CA LEU A 112 0.32 3.78 -0.48
C LEU A 112 0.21 2.48 0.34
N PRO A 113 1.22 1.59 0.26
CA PRO A 113 1.23 0.38 1.05
C PRO A 113 1.23 0.71 2.55
N TRP A 114 0.59 -0.13 3.34
CA TRP A 114 0.51 0.04 4.80
C TRP A 114 1.88 0.21 5.46
N GLY A 115 2.91 -0.47 4.92
CA GLY A 115 4.30 -0.35 5.34
C GLY A 115 5.06 0.84 4.72
N HIS A 116 4.38 1.92 4.31
CA HIS A 116 5.00 3.06 3.62
C HIS A 116 6.22 3.62 4.37
N ALA A 117 6.14 3.78 5.69
CA ALA A 117 7.25 4.33 6.48
C ALA A 117 8.51 3.44 6.36
N SER A 118 8.41 2.15 6.68
CA SER A 118 9.54 1.22 6.58
C SER A 118 10.07 1.10 5.15
N LEU A 119 9.18 1.12 4.16
CA LEU A 119 9.56 1.06 2.75
C LEU A 119 10.30 2.34 2.32
N LEU A 120 9.84 3.50 2.77
CA LEU A 120 10.50 4.78 2.54
C LEU A 120 11.92 4.78 3.12
N SER A 121 12.07 4.45 4.41
CA SER A 121 13.39 4.45 5.07
C SER A 121 14.36 3.49 4.37
N HIS A 122 13.90 2.29 3.98
CA HIS A 122 14.70 1.35 3.21
C HIS A 122 15.14 1.93 1.85
N HIS A 123 14.24 2.60 1.12
CA HIS A 123 14.57 3.21 -0.15
C HIS A 123 15.50 4.42 0.00
N LEU A 124 15.34 5.23 1.04
CA LEU A 124 16.25 6.34 1.33
C LEU A 124 17.67 5.83 1.62
N MET A 125 17.80 4.80 2.47
CA MET A 125 19.08 4.15 2.74
C MET A 125 19.72 3.65 1.45
N LYS A 126 18.97 2.91 0.63
CA LYS A 126 19.49 2.38 -0.63
C LYS A 126 19.92 3.46 -1.62
N LEU A 127 19.14 4.54 -1.75
CA LEU A 127 19.49 5.67 -2.62
C LEU A 127 20.75 6.40 -2.11
N SER A 128 20.94 6.44 -0.78
CA SER A 128 22.15 7.00 -0.19
C SER A 128 23.39 6.14 -0.45
N GLU A 129 23.26 4.81 -0.37
CA GLU A 129 24.33 3.86 -0.70
C GLU A 129 24.71 3.92 -2.19
N CYS A 130 23.73 4.12 -3.07
CA CYS A 130 23.96 4.30 -4.50
C CYS A 130 24.52 5.69 -4.85
N GLY A 131 24.60 6.63 -3.89
CA GLY A 131 25.05 7.99 -4.11
C GLY A 131 24.06 8.87 -4.90
N GLU A 132 22.80 8.45 -5.02
CA GLU A 132 21.76 9.24 -5.72
C GLU A 132 21.19 10.34 -4.82
N ILE A 133 21.25 10.16 -3.49
CA ILE A 133 20.94 11.20 -2.49
C ILE A 133 22.03 11.24 -1.41
N ILE A 134 22.19 12.38 -0.75
CA ILE A 134 23.12 12.54 0.37
C ILE A 134 22.31 12.51 1.66
N SER A 135 22.52 11.49 2.49
CA SER A 135 22.00 11.47 3.85
C SER A 135 23.00 12.15 4.77
N ALA A 136 22.64 13.30 5.34
CA ALA A 136 23.46 13.94 6.36
C ALA A 136 23.24 13.20 7.69
N PRO A 137 24.29 12.63 8.32
CA PRO A 137 24.16 12.17 9.70
C PRO A 137 23.82 13.39 10.55
N GLY A 138 22.75 13.30 11.34
CA GLY A 138 22.33 14.35 12.26
C GLY A 138 23.54 14.82 13.06
N ILE A 139 23.90 16.08 12.92
CA ILE A 139 24.99 16.67 13.69
C ILE A 139 24.49 16.72 15.14
N GLU A 140 24.80 15.69 15.93
CA GLU A 140 24.75 15.78 17.39
C GLU A 140 25.85 16.75 17.80
N VAL A 141 25.51 18.04 17.85
CA VAL A 141 26.32 19.08 18.49
C VAL A 141 26.35 18.81 20.00
N SER A 142 27.22 17.89 20.41
CA SER A 142 27.65 17.76 21.81
C SER A 142 28.42 19.01 22.20
N SER A 143 27.71 20.04 22.65
CA SER A 143 28.30 21.17 23.37
C SER A 143 28.65 20.68 24.76
N LYS A 144 29.92 20.31 24.98
CA LYS A 144 30.47 20.05 26.30
C LYS A 144 31.26 21.31 26.69
N LEU A 145 30.64 22.16 27.51
CA LEU A 145 31.37 23.12 28.35
C LEU A 145 32.10 22.36 29.46
#